data_AF-A0A822GUP4-F1
#
_entry.id   AF-A0A822GUP4-F1
#
_cell.length_a   1.000
_cell.length_b   1.000
_cell.length_c   1.000
_cell.angle_alpha   90.00
_cell.angle_beta   90.00
_cell.angle_gamma   90.00
#
_symmetry.space_group_name_H-M   'P 1'
#
loop_
_entity.id
_entity.type
_entity.pdbx_description
1 polymer ?
#
loop_
_entity_poly.entity_id
_entity_poly.type
_entity_poly.pdbx_seq_one_letter_code
_entity_poly.pdbx_strand_id
1 'polypeptide(L)' 'MKWEERAKQGIVVAGGQGEGNSLTQLNNPQGVVVDQLGTVYVA' A
#
# COMPACT_ATOMS: atom_id res chain seq x y z
N MET A 1 -2.21 1.83 3.79
CA MET A 1 -1.76 3.07 4.45
C MET A 1 -0.82 2.70 5.58
N LYS A 2 0.25 3.47 5.77
CA LYS A 2 1.18 3.31 6.89
C LYS A 2 0.89 4.38 7.94
N TRP A 3 0.83 3.99 9.19
CA TRP A 3 0.75 4.89 10.34
C TRP A 3 2.01 4.72 11.18
N GLU A 4 2.69 5.82 11.46
CA GLU A 4 3.74 5.83 12.48
C GLU A 4 3.10 5.85 13.87
N GLU A 5 3.86 5.43 14.89
CA GLU A 5 3.36 5.43 16.26
C GLU A 5 2.87 6.83 16.66
N ARG A 6 1.62 6.92 17.15
CA ARG A 6 0.92 8.17 17.54
C ARG A 6 0.69 9.18 16.41
N ALA A 7 0.83 8.79 15.14
CA ALA A 7 0.53 9.67 14.01
C ALA A 7 -0.94 10.08 13.96
N LYS A 8 -1.21 11.36 13.64
CA LYS A 8 -2.58 11.89 13.43
C LYS A 8 -3.07 11.76 11.99
N GLN A 9 -2.16 11.44 11.06
CA GLN A 9 -2.44 11.24 9.64
C GLN A 9 -1.62 10.05 9.12
N GLY A 10 -2.19 9.32 8.16
CA GLY A 10 -1.55 8.16 7.54
C GLY A 10 -0.86 8.54 6.25
N ILE A 11 0.12 7.73 5.84
CA ILE A 11 0.80 7.86 4.56
C ILE A 11 0.24 6.81 3.60
N VAL A 12 -0.18 7.24 2.42
CA VAL A 12 -0.50 6.32 1.32
C VAL A 12 0.81 5.87 0.69
N VAL A 13 1.15 4.59 0.87
CA VAL A 13 2.42 4.00 0.42
C VAL A 13 2.31 3.30 -0.94
N ALA A 14 1.09 2.98 -1.37
CA ALA A 14 0.75 2.41 -2.67
C ALA A 14 -0.70 2.77 -3.02
N GLY A 15 -0.97 3.05 -4.29
CA GLY A 15 -2.27 3.51 -4.78
C GLY A 15 -2.52 5.01 -4.57
N GLY A 16 -3.69 5.47 -5.02
CA GLY A 16 -4.15 6.87 -4.87
C GLY A 16 -3.65 7.86 -5.94
N GLN A 17 -2.80 7.43 -6.86
CA GLN A 17 -2.30 8.22 -8.00
C GLN A 17 -2.85 7.71 -9.35
N GLY A 18 -4.08 7.19 -9.35
CA GLY A 18 -4.67 6.52 -10.51
C GLY A 18 -4.10 5.13 -10.76
N GLU A 19 -4.65 4.46 -11.78
CA GLU A 19 -4.18 3.15 -12.24
C GLU A 19 -2.87 3.26 -13.02
N GLY A 20 -1.96 2.32 -12.80
CA GLY A 20 -0.66 2.30 -13.47
C GLY A 20 0.32 1.30 -12.87
N ASN A 21 1.55 1.31 -13.38
CA ASN A 21 2.62 0.39 -13.02
C ASN A 21 3.79 1.06 -12.27
N SER A 22 3.63 2.33 -11.87
CA SER A 22 4.59 3.02 -11.01
C SER A 22 4.53 2.48 -9.57
N LEU A 23 5.60 2.65 -8.79
CA LEU A 23 5.69 2.15 -7.41
C LEU A 23 4.55 2.64 -6.49
N THR A 24 3.94 3.78 -6.79
CA THR A 24 2.85 4.40 -6.02
C THR A 24 1.47 4.17 -6.62
N GLN A 25 1.35 3.40 -7.71
CA GLN A 25 0.08 3.15 -8.40
C GLN A 25 -0.37 1.69 -8.21
N LEU A 26 -1.67 1.45 -8.36
CA LEU A 26 -2.27 0.13 -8.36
C LEU A 26 -3.28 0.07 -9.51
N ASN A 27 -3.34 -1.04 -10.24
CA ASN A 27 -4.29 -1.23 -11.33
C ASN A 27 -5.14 -2.47 -11.07
N ASN A 28 -6.34 -2.26 -10.51
CA ASN A 28 -7.33 -3.30 -10.20
C ASN A 28 -6.76 -4.55 -9.47
N PRO A 29 -6.02 -4.37 -8.37
CA PRO A 29 -5.53 -5.51 -7.60
C PRO A 29 -6.68 -6.28 -6.95
N GLN A 30 -6.55 -7.59 -6.87
CA GLN A 30 -7.54 -8.52 -6.29
C GLN A 30 -6.96 -9.35 -5.14
N GLY A 31 -5.64 -9.38 -5.00
CA GLY A 31 -4.92 -10.12 -3.96
C GLY A 31 -4.18 -9.19 -3.01
N VAL A 32 -4.22 -9.55 -1.73
CA VAL A 32 -3.36 -8.95 -0.70
C VAL A 32 -2.88 -10.03 0.26
N VAL A 33 -1.58 -10.03 0.56
CA VAL A 33 -0.97 -10.92 1.54
C VAL A 33 0.08 -10.19 2.35
N VAL A 34 0.27 -10.63 3.59
CA VAL A 34 1.27 -10.08 4.52
C VAL A 34 2.18 -11.22 4.96
N ASP A 35 3.49 -11.02 4.88
CA ASP A 35 4.47 -12.00 5.35
C ASP A 35 4.71 -11.91 6.88
N GLN A 36 5.58 -12.76 7.41
CA GLN A 36 5.93 -12.79 8.83
C GLN A 36 6.71 -11.55 9.32
N LEU A 37 7.32 -10.81 8.40
CA LEU A 37 8.05 -9.57 8.70
C LEU A 37 7.14 -8.34 8.62
N GLY A 38 5.87 -8.53 8.24
CA GLY A 38 4.90 -7.44 8.05
C GLY A 38 4.97 -6.76 6.69
N THR A 39 5.69 -7.33 5.72
CA THR A 39 5.72 -6.83 4.34
C THR A 39 4.38 -7.11 3.67
N VAL A 40 3.79 -6.09 3.05
CA VAL A 40 2.52 -6.20 2.33
C VAL A 40 2.78 -6.36 0.85
N TYR A 41 2.20 -7.41 0.25
CA TYR A 41 2.21 -7.67 -1.18
C TYR A 41 0.80 -7.53 -1.75
N VAL A 42 0.70 -6.93 -2.92
CA VAL A 42 -0.56 -6.63 -3.61
C VAL A 42 -0.45 -7.11 -5.06
N ALA A 43 -1.49 -7.78 -5.57
CA ALA A 43 -1.56 -8.34 -6.92
C ALA A 43 -2.91 -8.09 -7.57
#